data_AF-A0A8B6EJF2-F1
#
_entry.id   AF-A0A8B6EJF2-F1
#
_cell.length_a   1.000
_cell.length_b   1.000
_cell.length_c   1.000
_cell.angle_alpha   90.00
_cell.angle_beta   90.00
_cell.angle_gamma   90.00
#
_symmetry.space_group_name_H-M   'P 1'
#
loop_
_entity.id
_entity.type
_entity.pdbx_description
1 polymer ?
#
loop_
_entity_poly.entity_id
_entity_poly.type
_entity_poly.pdbx_seq_one_letter_code
_entity_poly.pdbx_strand_id
1 'polypeptide(L)'
;MPRYWLYLHQKIRKLVMEALCLQTENLYVVTRSPNKTNIKIVVNKVESQIESSMCWLIDTIKVKKMDIKPMLLYANSIKDVSNLYKFITTEIQDFKPYVQMYHSETTDQIKSLILSDLQKSNHDLNVIATSALDWSGYCYIKTVLFYGPPRSL
;
A
#
# COMPACT_ATOMS: atom_id res chain seq x y z
N MET A 1 -24.10 -1.83 2.58
CA MET A 1 -23.21 -2.16 1.44
C MET A 1 -23.69 -1.42 0.20
N PRO A 2 -22.81 -0.77 -0.58
CA PRO A 2 -23.23 -0.05 -1.79
C PRO A 2 -23.65 -1.06 -2.87
N ARG A 3 -24.82 -0.87 -3.48
CA ARG A 3 -25.42 -1.77 -4.50
C ARG A 3 -24.53 -2.01 -5.73
N TYR A 4 -23.58 -1.13 -6.00
CA TYR A 4 -22.72 -1.17 -7.18
C TYR A 4 -21.74 -2.37 -7.20
N TRP A 5 -21.21 -2.73 -6.02
CA TRP A 5 -20.24 -3.83 -5.86
C TRP A 5 -20.84 -5.20 -6.21
N LEU A 6 -22.07 -5.44 -5.75
CA LEU A 6 -22.77 -6.70 -6.02
C LEU A 6 -23.00 -6.91 -7.52
N TYR A 7 -23.23 -5.83 -8.28
CA TYR A 7 -23.54 -5.90 -9.70
C TYR A 7 -22.32 -6.19 -10.58
N LEU A 8 -21.16 -5.56 -10.32
CA LEU A 8 -19.93 -5.80 -11.08
C LEU A 8 -19.42 -7.25 -10.89
N HIS A 9 -19.42 -7.73 -9.64
CA HIS A 9 -19.01 -9.10 -9.33
C HIS A 9 -19.90 -10.15 -10.00
N GLN A 10 -21.19 -9.89 -10.16
CA GLN A 10 -22.10 -10.79 -10.87
C GLN A 10 -21.79 -10.88 -12.37
N LYS A 11 -21.45 -9.76 -13.02
CA LYS A 11 -21.08 -9.75 -14.45
C LYS A 11 -19.78 -10.50 -14.71
N ILE A 12 -18.73 -10.18 -13.95
CA ILE A 12 -17.43 -10.85 -14.10
C ILE A 12 -17.59 -12.35 -13.83
N ARG A 13 -18.34 -12.73 -12.78
CA ARG A 13 -18.62 -14.13 -12.48
C ARG A 13 -19.30 -14.85 -13.64
N LYS A 14 -20.30 -14.23 -14.27
CA LYS A 14 -20.99 -14.83 -15.41
C LYS A 14 -20.03 -15.10 -16.58
N LEU A 15 -19.18 -14.12 -16.91
CA LEU A 15 -18.16 -14.28 -17.95
C LEU A 15 -17.18 -15.42 -17.64
N VAL A 16 -16.72 -15.53 -16.39
CA VAL A 16 -15.83 -16.61 -15.96
C VAL A 16 -16.51 -17.97 -16.05
N MET A 17 -17.78 -18.07 -15.65
CA MET A 17 -18.54 -19.32 -15.73
C MET A 17 -18.74 -19.78 -17.18
N GLU A 18 -19.06 -18.85 -18.08
CA GLU A 18 -19.20 -19.11 -19.51
C GLU A 18 -17.86 -19.55 -20.12
N ALA A 19 -16.78 -18.84 -19.83
CA ALA A 19 -15.44 -19.15 -20.35
C ALA A 19 -14.91 -20.52 -19.89
N LEU A 20 -15.31 -20.97 -18.69
CA LEU A 20 -14.90 -22.26 -18.12
C LEU A 20 -15.94 -23.37 -18.32
N CYS A 21 -17.02 -23.11 -19.07
CA CYS A 21 -18.11 -24.05 -19.32
C CYS A 21 -18.69 -24.66 -18.01
N LEU A 22 -18.74 -23.88 -16.93
CA LEU A 22 -19.24 -24.35 -15.64
C LEU A 22 -20.76 -24.45 -15.66
N GLN A 23 -21.29 -25.63 -15.34
CA GLN A 23 -22.72 -25.84 -15.21
C GLN A 23 -23.25 -25.15 -13.94
N THR A 24 -24.29 -24.34 -14.10
CA THR A 24 -24.94 -23.61 -13.01
C THR A 24 -25.56 -24.52 -11.95
N GLU A 25 -25.95 -25.73 -12.35
CA GLU A 25 -26.72 -26.67 -11.53
C GLU A 25 -25.91 -27.25 -10.35
N ASN A 26 -24.58 -27.29 -10.46
CA ASN A 26 -23.68 -27.82 -9.42
C ASN A 26 -22.66 -26.78 -8.91
N LEU A 27 -22.94 -25.48 -9.09
CA LEU A 27 -22.02 -24.43 -8.67
C LEU A 27 -22.25 -24.01 -7.22
N TYR A 28 -21.25 -24.25 -6.37
CA TYR A 28 -21.20 -23.69 -5.03
C TYR A 28 -20.36 -22.40 -4.99
N VAL A 29 -21.00 -21.27 -4.74
CA VAL A 29 -20.34 -19.94 -4.69
C VAL A 29 -20.05 -19.56 -3.25
N VAL A 30 -18.76 -19.55 -2.87
CA VAL A 30 -18.32 -19.03 -1.59
C VAL A 30 -18.01 -17.54 -1.72
N THR A 31 -18.77 -16.71 -1.00
CA THR A 31 -18.48 -15.27 -0.90
C THR A 31 -18.01 -14.96 0.51
N ARG A 32 -16.88 -14.27 0.63
CA ARG A 32 -16.39 -13.74 1.92
C ARG A 32 -16.55 -12.23 1.94
N SER A 33 -16.93 -11.70 3.10
CA SER A 33 -17.00 -10.25 3.28
C SER A 33 -15.61 -9.64 3.10
N PRO A 34 -15.47 -8.54 2.34
CA PRO A 34 -14.21 -7.80 2.25
C PRO A 34 -13.89 -7.04 3.54
N ASN A 35 -14.85 -6.91 4.46
CA ASN A 35 -14.68 -6.17 5.70
C ASN A 35 -13.58 -6.80 6.58
N LYS A 36 -12.66 -5.96 7.05
CA LYS A 36 -11.58 -6.33 7.96
C LYS A 36 -11.70 -5.51 9.23
N THR A 37 -12.18 -6.13 10.31
CA THR A 37 -12.42 -5.47 11.60
C THR A 37 -11.14 -4.97 12.27
N ASN A 38 -9.99 -5.53 11.90
CA ASN A 38 -8.68 -5.15 12.40
C ASN A 38 -8.05 -3.95 11.65
N ILE A 39 -8.75 -3.34 10.69
CA ILE A 39 -8.26 -2.21 9.91
C ILE A 39 -9.05 -0.95 10.26
N LYS A 40 -8.35 0.07 10.76
CA LYS A 40 -8.90 1.42 10.94
C LYS A 40 -8.60 2.25 9.70
N ILE A 41 -9.64 2.80 9.07
CA ILE A 41 -9.53 3.67 7.90
C ILE A 41 -9.71 5.12 8.35
N VAL A 42 -8.79 6.00 7.95
CA VAL A 42 -8.83 7.44 8.22
C VAL A 42 -8.55 8.17 6.91
N VAL A 43 -9.30 9.23 6.63
CA VAL A 43 -9.15 10.06 5.44
C VAL A 43 -8.98 11.50 5.87
N ASN A 44 -7.88 12.12 5.45
CA ASN A 44 -7.58 13.51 5.74
C ASN A 44 -7.41 14.27 4.43
N LYS A 45 -7.97 15.49 4.39
CA LYS A 45 -7.67 16.45 3.32
C LYS A 45 -6.27 17.00 3.57
N VAL A 46 -5.43 16.98 2.55
CA VAL A 46 -4.06 17.50 2.61
C VAL A 46 -3.85 18.60 1.58
N GLU A 47 -2.83 19.42 1.80
CA GLU A 47 -2.37 20.42 0.85
C GLU A 47 -1.70 19.78 -0.37
N SER A 48 -1.49 20.56 -1.43
CA SER A 48 -0.87 20.08 -2.67
C SER A 48 0.64 19.89 -2.56
N GLN A 49 1.30 20.64 -1.68
CA GLN A 49 2.75 20.56 -1.47
C GLN A 49 3.08 19.41 -0.52
N ILE A 50 4.14 18.67 -0.83
CA ILE A 50 4.56 17.49 -0.05
C ILE A 50 4.97 17.92 1.36
N GLU A 51 5.70 19.03 1.46
CA GLU A 51 6.22 19.57 2.71
C GLU A 51 5.06 19.82 3.68
N SER A 52 4.11 20.68 3.29
CA SER A 52 2.94 20.98 4.13
C SER A 52 2.08 19.76 4.43
N SER A 53 1.88 18.87 3.46
CA SER A 53 1.01 17.70 3.62
C SER A 53 1.61 16.62 4.50
N MET A 54 2.93 16.49 4.55
CA MET A 54 3.64 15.41 5.22
C MET A 54 4.46 15.85 6.44
N CYS A 55 4.46 17.14 6.81
CA CYS A 55 5.11 17.63 8.05
C CYS A 55 4.70 16.80 9.28
N TRP A 56 3.42 16.45 9.42
CA TRP A 56 2.93 15.64 10.55
C TRP A 56 3.61 14.27 10.64
N LEU A 57 3.99 13.69 9.50
CA LEU A 57 4.67 12.39 9.46
C LEU A 57 6.10 12.54 9.98
N ILE A 58 6.81 13.59 9.56
CA ILE A 58 8.15 13.94 10.04
C ILE A 58 8.14 14.15 11.56
N ASP A 59 7.20 14.94 12.06
CA ASP A 59 7.04 15.18 13.50
C ASP A 59 6.75 13.88 14.25
N THR A 60 5.92 13.01 13.69
CA THR A 60 5.62 11.70 14.28
C THR A 60 6.87 10.81 14.33
N ILE A 61 7.70 10.80 13.28
CA ILE A 61 8.97 10.05 13.23
C ILE A 61 9.96 10.59 14.27
N LYS A 62 10.11 11.91 14.37
CA LYS A 62 11.00 12.58 15.33
C LYS A 62 10.56 12.32 16.77
N VAL A 63 9.28 12.48 17.09
CA VAL A 63 8.74 12.27 18.46
C VAL A 63 8.85 10.82 18.90
N LYS A 64 8.61 9.87 18.01
CA LYS A 64 8.70 8.44 18.32
C LYS A 64 10.13 7.89 18.29
N LYS A 65 11.14 8.73 18.05
CA LYS A 65 12.57 8.35 18.01
C LYS A 65 12.82 7.06 17.22
N MET A 66 12.23 6.94 16.02
CA MET A 66 12.36 5.75 15.18
C MET A 66 11.67 4.47 15.66
N ASP A 67 10.90 4.49 16.75
CA ASP A 67 9.95 3.39 17.09
C ASP A 67 8.71 3.40 16.19
N ILE A 68 8.86 3.93 14.96
CA ILE A 68 7.84 3.78 13.94
C ILE A 68 7.95 2.38 13.40
N LYS A 69 6.97 1.59 13.84
CA LYS A 69 6.54 0.36 13.19
C LYS A 69 6.58 0.53 11.67
N PRO A 70 7.02 -0.50 10.93
CA PRO A 70 7.12 -0.44 9.48
C PRO A 70 5.85 0.11 8.83
N MET A 71 6.08 1.10 7.98
CA MET A 71 5.06 1.81 7.26
C MET A 71 5.26 1.60 5.76
N LEU A 72 4.13 1.42 5.08
CA LEU A 72 4.07 1.41 3.63
C LEU A 72 3.36 2.67 3.13
N LEU A 73 4.07 3.55 2.43
CA LEU A 73 3.57 4.80 1.90
C LEU A 73 3.42 4.68 0.38
N TYR A 74 2.18 4.61 -0.10
CA TYR A 74 1.87 4.56 -1.53
C TYR A 74 1.72 5.95 -2.13
N ALA A 75 2.27 6.16 -3.32
CA ALA A 75 2.07 7.35 -4.13
C ALA A 75 1.75 6.99 -5.60
N ASN A 76 1.14 7.91 -6.33
CA ASN A 76 0.59 7.65 -7.66
C ASN A 76 1.61 7.69 -8.81
N SER A 77 2.80 8.24 -8.58
CA SER A 77 3.86 8.37 -9.59
C SER A 77 5.26 8.14 -9.00
N ILE A 78 6.20 7.76 -9.88
CA ILE A 78 7.63 7.61 -9.52
C ILE A 78 8.21 8.94 -9.02
N LYS A 79 7.75 10.05 -9.60
CA LYS A 79 8.14 11.40 -9.19
C LYS A 79 7.72 11.69 -7.74
N ASP A 80 6.49 11.35 -7.37
CA ASP A 80 6.00 11.54 -6.00
C ASP A 80 6.75 10.66 -5.01
N VAL A 81 6.99 9.38 -5.35
CA VAL A 81 7.83 8.48 -4.54
C VAL A 81 9.22 9.09 -4.30
N SER A 82 9.85 9.58 -5.37
CA SER A 82 11.18 10.19 -5.30
C SER A 82 11.19 11.47 -4.46
N ASN A 83 10.16 12.30 -4.59
CA ASN A 83 10.05 13.55 -3.83
C ASN A 83 9.78 13.28 -2.34
N LEU A 84 8.88 12.35 -2.03
CA LEU A 84 8.60 11.92 -0.66
C LEU A 84 9.85 11.34 0.01
N TYR A 85 10.59 10.48 -0.70
CA TYR A 85 11.85 9.92 -0.21
C TYR A 85 12.88 11.00 0.08
N LYS A 86 13.08 11.94 -0.85
CA LYS A 86 14.00 13.07 -0.65
C LYS A 86 13.58 13.91 0.55
N PHE A 87 12.31 14.30 0.62
CA PHE A 87 11.79 15.10 1.74
C PHE A 87 12.06 14.42 3.10
N ILE A 88 11.69 13.14 3.24
CA ILE A 88 11.88 12.38 4.49
C ILE A 88 13.38 12.25 4.84
N THR A 89 14.22 11.89 3.88
CA THR A 89 15.65 11.66 4.14
C THR A 89 16.46 12.94 4.33
N THR A 90 15.99 14.07 3.81
CA THR A 90 16.57 15.40 4.09
C THR A 90 16.19 15.88 5.49
N GLU A 91 14.93 15.70 5.90
CA GLU A 91 14.43 16.13 7.21
C GLU A 91 14.92 15.26 8.38
N ILE A 92 15.22 13.99 8.11
CA ILE A 92 15.65 13.00 9.10
C ILE A 92 16.75 12.14 8.50
N GLN A 93 17.99 12.65 8.50
CA GLN A 93 19.13 11.97 7.87
C GLN A 93 19.37 10.57 8.44
N ASP A 94 19.21 10.40 9.75
CA ASP A 94 19.39 9.11 10.43
C ASP A 94 18.33 8.08 10.00
N PHE A 95 17.21 8.50 9.40
CA PHE A 95 16.14 7.61 8.94
C PHE A 95 16.46 6.97 7.58
N LYS A 96 17.45 7.50 6.85
CA LYS A 96 17.84 7.03 5.52
C LYS A 96 18.13 5.52 5.43
N PRO A 97 18.77 4.85 6.40
CA PRO A 97 18.98 3.40 6.38
C PRO A 97 17.68 2.59 6.53
N TYR A 98 16.63 3.19 7.07
CA TYR A 98 15.36 2.54 7.40
C TYR A 98 14.24 2.86 6.41
N VAL A 99 14.55 3.51 5.29
CA VAL A 99 13.58 3.86 4.25
C VAL A 99 14.10 3.49 2.87
N GLN A 100 13.24 2.88 2.06
CA GLN A 100 13.54 2.50 0.68
C GLN A 100 12.43 2.91 -0.28
N MET A 101 12.80 3.10 -1.54
CA MET A 101 11.86 3.35 -2.64
C MET A 101 11.57 2.06 -3.39
N TYR A 102 10.30 1.86 -3.77
CA TYR A 102 9.89 0.76 -4.64
C TYR A 102 8.98 1.26 -5.77
N HIS A 103 9.44 1.16 -7.00
CA HIS A 103 8.67 1.48 -8.19
C HIS A 103 9.06 0.57 -9.36
N SER A 104 8.40 0.73 -10.51
CA SER A 104 8.62 -0.10 -11.69
C SER A 104 10.08 -0.09 -12.16
N GLU A 105 10.74 1.06 -12.09
CA GLU A 105 12.15 1.26 -12.48
C GLU A 105 13.18 0.94 -11.37
N THR A 106 12.76 0.49 -10.18
CA THR A 106 13.69 0.03 -9.15
C THR A 106 14.41 -1.24 -9.64
N THR A 107 15.71 -1.35 -9.39
CA THR A 107 16.49 -2.52 -9.83
C THR A 107 15.98 -3.80 -9.16
N ASP A 108 16.07 -4.93 -9.87
CA ASP A 108 15.55 -6.21 -9.36
C ASP A 108 16.26 -6.68 -8.09
N GLN A 109 17.55 -6.32 -7.95
CA GLN A 109 18.31 -6.55 -6.73
C GLN A 109 17.69 -5.84 -5.53
N ILE A 110 17.37 -4.54 -5.66
CA ILE A 110 16.76 -3.76 -4.59
C ILE A 110 15.32 -4.23 -4.33
N LYS A 111 14.55 -4.51 -5.39
CA LYS A 111 13.19 -5.07 -5.24
C LYS A 111 13.21 -6.37 -4.43
N SER A 112 14.13 -7.29 -4.76
CA SER A 112 14.27 -8.57 -4.06
C SER A 112 14.63 -8.38 -2.59
N LEU A 113 15.54 -7.44 -2.27
CA LEU A 113 15.90 -7.11 -0.89
C LEU A 113 14.70 -6.58 -0.10
N ILE A 114 13.97 -5.62 -0.67
CA ILE A 114 12.78 -5.04 -0.04
C ILE A 114 11.71 -6.12 0.20
N LEU A 115 11.42 -6.93 -0.81
CA LEU A 115 10.42 -7.99 -0.71
C LEU A 115 10.81 -9.04 0.34
N SER A 116 12.08 -9.42 0.38
CA SER A 116 12.59 -10.38 1.38
C SER A 116 12.49 -9.82 2.80
N ASP A 117 12.61 -8.50 2.97
CA ASP A 117 12.48 -7.86 4.28
C ASP A 117 11.02 -7.78 4.73
N LEU A 118 10.11 -7.36 3.84
CA LEU A 118 8.67 -7.27 4.12
C LEU A 118 8.00 -8.63 4.46
N GLN A 119 8.67 -9.74 4.15
CA GLN A 119 8.21 -11.10 4.53
C GLN A 119 8.62 -11.48 5.96
N LYS A 120 9.57 -10.78 6.59
CA LYS A 120 10.03 -11.06 7.94
C LYS A 120 9.04 -10.56 8.98
N SER A 121 8.92 -11.30 10.09
CA SER A 121 8.09 -10.92 11.24
C SER A 121 8.63 -9.71 12.01
N ASN A 122 9.95 -9.49 11.96
CA ASN A 122 10.64 -8.37 12.60
C ASN A 122 11.40 -7.54 11.56
N HIS A 123 10.66 -6.98 10.60
CA HIS A 123 11.22 -6.02 9.65
C HIS A 123 11.18 -4.62 10.24
N ASP A 124 12.17 -3.81 9.89
CA ASP A 124 12.31 -2.42 10.35
C ASP A 124 12.26 -1.44 9.16
N LEU A 125 12.07 -1.96 7.94
CA LEU A 125 12.11 -1.18 6.72
C LEU A 125 10.80 -0.47 6.43
N ASN A 126 10.88 0.83 6.22
CA ASN A 126 9.79 1.65 5.70
C ASN A 126 9.91 1.75 4.19
N VAL A 127 8.79 1.61 3.49
CA VAL A 127 8.80 1.55 2.02
C VAL A 127 7.90 2.64 1.46
N ILE A 128 8.44 3.43 0.53
CA ILE A 128 7.69 4.41 -0.26
C ILE A 128 7.54 3.83 -1.65
N ALA A 129 6.30 3.56 -2.06
CA ALA A 129 6.04 2.75 -3.24
C ALA A 129 5.02 3.35 -4.21
N THR A 130 5.12 2.97 -5.48
CA THR A 130 3.96 3.04 -6.39
C THR A 130 3.15 1.75 -6.32
N SER A 131 2.06 1.67 -7.10
CA SER A 131 1.29 0.44 -7.28
C SER A 131 2.08 -0.71 -7.91
N ALA A 132 3.34 -0.50 -8.32
CA ALA A 132 4.23 -1.56 -8.77
C ALA A 132 4.65 -2.50 -7.63
N LEU A 133 4.56 -2.04 -6.37
CA LEU A 133 4.65 -2.93 -5.21
C LEU A 133 3.29 -3.63 -5.04
N ASP A 134 3.11 -4.71 -5.77
CA ASP A 134 1.92 -5.54 -5.76
C ASP A 134 2.01 -6.66 -4.70
N TRP A 135 0.83 -7.01 -4.18
CA TRP A 135 0.66 -7.91 -3.04
C TRP A 135 1.30 -9.30 -3.27
N SER A 136 2.31 -9.65 -2.47
CA SER A 136 2.98 -10.97 -2.49
C SER A 136 3.12 -11.62 -1.10
N GLY A 137 2.23 -11.29 -0.15
CA GLY A 137 2.19 -11.94 1.17
C GLY A 137 3.03 -11.26 2.25
N TYR A 138 2.99 -9.93 2.30
CA TYR A 138 3.66 -9.15 3.35
C TYR A 138 3.10 -9.49 4.73
N CYS A 139 3.98 -9.75 5.68
CA CYS A 139 3.59 -10.02 7.05
C CYS A 139 3.76 -8.76 7.91
N TYR A 140 2.85 -8.51 8.85
CA TYR A 140 3.01 -7.54 9.93
C TYR A 140 3.16 -6.04 9.56
N ILE A 141 2.58 -5.58 8.44
CA ILE A 141 2.45 -4.13 8.18
C ILE A 141 1.38 -3.53 9.12
N LYS A 142 1.76 -2.51 9.89
CA LYS A 142 0.87 -1.87 10.87
C LYS A 142 0.26 -0.57 10.35
N THR A 143 0.94 0.10 9.43
CA THR A 143 0.49 1.39 8.88
C THR A 143 0.65 1.38 7.36
N VAL A 144 -0.45 1.67 6.67
CA VAL A 144 -0.44 1.93 5.22
C VAL A 144 -0.96 3.35 5.00
N LEU A 145 -0.17 4.17 4.33
CA LEU A 145 -0.51 5.54 3.98
C LEU A 145 -0.65 5.65 2.46
N PHE A 146 -1.61 6.47 2.02
CA PHE A 146 -1.79 6.81 0.61
C PHE A 146 -1.58 8.31 0.44
N TYR A 147 -0.53 8.68 -0.29
CA TYR A 147 -0.30 10.03 -0.75
C TYR A 147 -1.06 10.25 -2.06
N GLY A 148 -2.19 10.94 -1.94
CA GLY A 148 -3.16 11.13 -3.01
C GLY A 148 -4.20 10.01 -3.05
N PRO A 149 -5.34 10.26 -3.74
CA PRO A 149 -6.39 9.27 -3.86
C PRO A 149 -5.91 8.07 -4.70
N PRO A 150 -6.28 6.83 -4.34
CA PRO A 150 -6.05 5.68 -5.19
C PRO A 150 -6.83 5.82 -6.50
N ARG A 151 -6.29 5.28 -7.60
CA ARG A 151 -6.86 5.42 -8.95
C ARG A 151 -8.26 4.82 -9.10
N SER A 152 -8.61 3.85 -8.24
CA SER A 152 -9.95 3.25 -8.18
C SER A 152 -10.29 2.92 -6.73
N LEU A 153 -11.55 3.15 -6.36
CA LEU A 153 -12.14 2.75 -5.07
C LEU A 153 -12.95 1.47 -5.21
#